data_AF-A0A7S0SL26-F1
#
_entry.id   AF-A0A7S0SL26-F1
#
_cell.length_a   1.000
_cell.length_b   1.000
_cell.length_c   1.000
_cell.angle_alpha   90.00
_cell.angle_beta   90.00
_cell.angle_gamma   90.00
#
_symmetry.space_group_name_H-M   'P 1'
#
loop_
_entity.id
_entity.type
_entity.pdbx_description
1 polymer ?
#
loop_
_entity_poly.entity_id
_entity_poly.type
_entity_poly.pdbx_seq_one_letter_code
_entity_poly.pdbx_strand_id
1 'polypeptide(L)'
;AGDAGTGTGARVCVAAIGVSPALPASQLATARQVAAAIGIPLWEVPTDEGRVPEYVANEGESCLHCKNTLYETLRAVADAGVRAASSSASSSSAQGSDG
;
A
#
# COMPACT_ATOMS: atom_id res chain seq x y z
N ALA A 1 -22.70 -26.00 -20.47
CA ALA A 1 -21.55 -26.48 -19.72
C ALA A 1 -20.50 -25.37 -19.72
N GLY A 2 -20.53 -24.52 -18.70
CA GLY A 2 -19.54 -23.46 -18.48
C GLY A 2 -18.73 -23.85 -17.26
N ASP A 3 -17.42 -23.95 -17.46
CA ASP A 3 -16.39 -24.42 -16.55
C ASP A 3 -16.48 -23.84 -15.12
N ALA A 4 -16.47 -24.75 -14.15
CA ALA A 4 -16.32 -24.46 -12.74
C ALA A 4 -14.84 -24.18 -12.45
N GLY A 5 -14.44 -22.92 -12.57
CA GLY A 5 -13.11 -22.44 -12.18
C GLY A 5 -12.86 -22.61 -10.68
N THR A 6 -12.43 -23.80 -10.29
CA THR A 6 -12.11 -24.17 -8.92
C THR A 6 -10.63 -23.91 -8.70
N GLY A 7 -10.31 -22.91 -7.87
CA GLY A 7 -8.98 -22.71 -7.30
C GLY A 7 -8.14 -21.60 -7.92
N THR A 8 -8.32 -20.38 -7.44
CA THR A 8 -7.24 -19.37 -7.47
C THR A 8 -7.25 -18.69 -6.12
N GLY A 9 -6.18 -18.86 -5.33
CA GLY A 9 -6.04 -18.15 -4.06
C GLY A 9 -6.30 -16.66 -4.31
N ALA A 10 -7.22 -16.07 -3.55
CA ALA A 10 -7.61 -14.69 -3.73
C ALA A 10 -6.36 -13.80 -3.75
N ARG A 11 -6.07 -13.18 -4.91
CA ARG A 11 -4.95 -12.25 -5.02
C ARG A 11 -5.34 -10.99 -4.26
N VAL A 12 -4.62 -10.72 -3.17
CA VAL A 12 -4.82 -9.51 -2.37
C VAL A 12 -3.93 -8.41 -2.96
N CYS A 13 -4.56 -7.31 -3.40
CA CYS A 13 -3.88 -6.14 -3.95
C CYS A 13 -4.17 -4.91 -3.09
N VAL A 14 -3.16 -4.09 -2.85
CA VAL A 14 -3.26 -2.84 -2.07
C VAL A 14 -2.47 -1.76 -2.80
N ALA A 15 -3.07 -0.59 -2.98
CA ALA A 15 -2.37 0.63 -3.42
C ALA A 15 -1.76 1.34 -2.21
N ALA A 16 -0.62 2.00 -2.39
CA ALA A 16 -0.02 2.82 -1.34
C ALA A 16 0.52 4.14 -1.87
N ILE A 17 0.44 5.17 -1.03
CA ILE A 17 0.99 6.50 -1.30
C ILE A 17 1.65 7.07 -0.04
N GLY A 18 2.85 7.62 -0.20
CA GLY A 18 3.53 8.37 0.86
C GLY A 18 2.93 9.78 0.96
N VAL A 19 2.50 10.19 2.15
CA VAL A 19 1.93 11.51 2.44
C VAL A 19 2.97 12.34 3.18
N SER A 20 3.62 13.24 2.46
CA SER A 20 4.59 14.20 3.00
C SER A 20 4.12 15.64 2.83
N PRO A 21 4.72 16.62 3.55
CA PRO A 21 4.50 18.03 3.29
C PRO A 21 4.82 18.47 1.85
N ALA A 22 5.66 17.71 1.14
CA ALA A 22 6.03 17.97 -0.24
C ALA A 22 5.02 17.40 -1.26
N LEU A 23 4.07 16.56 -0.83
CA LEU A 23 3.04 16.00 -1.70
C LEU A 23 1.90 17.03 -1.92
N PRO A 24 1.62 17.45 -3.16
CA PRO A 24 0.49 18.33 -3.43
C PRO A 24 -0.85 17.65 -3.10
N ALA A 25 -1.75 18.37 -2.42
CA ALA A 25 -3.08 17.86 -2.07
C ALA A 25 -3.89 17.38 -3.29
N SER A 26 -3.69 18.01 -4.46
CA SER A 26 -4.31 17.58 -5.71
C SER A 26 -3.86 16.19 -6.14
N GLN A 27 -2.58 15.84 -5.98
CA GLN A 27 -2.06 14.51 -6.31
C GLN A 27 -2.59 13.46 -5.36
N LEU A 28 -2.71 13.77 -4.06
CA LEU A 28 -3.34 12.87 -3.09
C LEU A 28 -4.82 12.60 -3.45
N ALA A 29 -5.55 13.64 -3.84
CA ALA A 29 -6.93 13.49 -4.30
C ALA A 29 -7.04 12.60 -5.56
N THR A 30 -6.14 12.79 -6.53
CA THR A 30 -6.06 11.93 -7.72
C THR A 30 -5.76 10.48 -7.35
N ALA A 31 -4.81 10.22 -6.44
CA ALA A 31 -4.47 8.87 -6.00
C ALA A 31 -5.68 8.14 -5.40
N ARG A 32 -6.46 8.82 -4.54
CA ARG A 32 -7.71 8.30 -3.99
C ARG A 32 -8.72 7.95 -5.07
N GLN A 33 -8.93 8.84 -6.05
CA GLN A 33 -9.86 8.61 -7.16
C GLN A 33 -9.44 7.41 -8.02
N VAL A 34 -8.16 7.28 -8.32
CA VAL A 34 -7.62 6.16 -9.10
C VAL A 34 -7.80 4.83 -8.36
N ALA A 35 -7.45 4.78 -7.06
CA ALA A 35 -7.63 3.56 -6.27
C ALA A 35 -9.10 3.13 -6.19
N ALA A 36 -10.01 4.10 -5.99
CA ALA A 36 -11.45 3.86 -5.98
C ALA A 36 -11.96 3.36 -7.34
N ALA A 37 -11.49 3.94 -8.45
CA ALA A 37 -11.87 3.50 -9.80
C ALA A 37 -11.41 2.08 -10.13
N ILE A 38 -10.24 1.68 -9.62
CA ILE A 38 -9.70 0.32 -9.78
C ILE A 38 -10.38 -0.67 -8.80
N GLY A 39 -10.98 -0.17 -7.71
CA GLY A 39 -11.59 -1.00 -6.67
C GLY A 39 -10.58 -1.64 -5.72
N ILE A 40 -9.42 -1.01 -5.53
CA ILE A 40 -8.37 -1.47 -4.62
C ILE A 40 -8.27 -0.57 -3.40
N PRO A 41 -8.02 -1.14 -2.19
CA PRO A 41 -7.80 -0.33 -1.00
C PRO A 41 -6.53 0.51 -1.16
N LEU A 42 -6.60 1.79 -0.78
CA LEU A 42 -5.47 2.70 -0.74
C LEU A 42 -4.99 2.87 0.70
N TRP A 43 -3.69 2.67 0.92
CA TRP A 43 -3.02 2.98 2.17
C TRP A 43 -2.24 4.29 2.02
N GLU A 44 -2.66 5.29 2.80
CA GLU A 44 -1.95 6.55 2.92
C GLU A 44 -0.97 6.45 4.08
N VAL A 45 0.31 6.51 3.78
CA VAL A 45 1.36 6.33 4.77
C VAL A 45 2.07 7.66 5.00
N PRO A 46 2.00 8.24 6.20
CA PRO A 46 2.69 9.49 6.47
C PRO A 46 4.20 9.31 6.34
N THR A 47 4.85 10.24 5.67
CA THR A 47 6.31 10.31 5.56
C THR A 47 6.81 11.64 6.12
N ASP A 48 7.95 11.57 6.81
CA ASP A 48 8.45 12.64 7.69
C ASP A 48 9.82 13.15 7.19
N GLU A 49 9.98 13.31 5.88
CA GLU A 49 11.24 13.76 5.25
C GLU A 49 11.67 15.14 5.77
N GLY A 50 10.73 15.99 6.17
CA GLY A 50 11.00 17.31 6.75
C GLY A 50 11.72 17.29 8.10
N ARG A 51 11.86 16.11 8.73
CA ARG A 51 12.66 15.92 9.96
C ARG A 51 14.10 15.52 9.68
N VAL A 52 14.46 15.24 8.43
CA VAL A 52 15.81 14.87 8.02
C VAL A 52 16.61 16.17 7.82
N PRO A 53 17.61 16.48 8.67
CA PRO A 53 18.38 17.71 8.57
C PRO A 53 18.99 17.93 7.19
N GLU A 54 19.40 16.84 6.52
CA GLU A 54 19.96 16.82 5.19
C GLU A 54 18.92 17.14 4.10
N TYR A 55 17.66 16.78 4.31
CA TYR A 55 16.55 17.14 3.43
C TYR A 55 16.20 18.63 3.56
N VAL A 56 16.23 19.17 4.78
CA VAL A 56 15.99 20.61 5.05
C VAL A 56 17.13 21.49 4.55
N ALA A 57 18.37 21.02 4.63
CA ALA A 57 19.55 21.73 4.11
C ALA A 57 19.46 21.93 2.58
N ASN A 58 18.75 21.02 1.88
CA ASN A 58 18.45 21.10 0.44
C ASN A 58 19.71 21.35 -0.42
N GLU A 59 20.83 20.71 -0.07
CA GLU A 59 22.13 20.84 -0.76
C GLU A 59 22.21 20.00 -2.06
N GLY A 60 21.10 19.90 -2.81
CA GLY A 60 21.03 19.16 -4.08
C GLY A 60 20.65 17.68 -3.96
N GLU A 61 20.64 17.10 -2.75
CA GLU A 61 20.31 15.68 -2.52
C GLU A 61 18.87 15.44 -2.04
N SER A 62 18.01 16.46 -2.03
CA SER A 62 16.62 16.35 -1.57
C SER A 62 15.82 15.27 -2.33
N CYS A 63 16.11 15.07 -3.62
CA CYS A 63 15.53 13.98 -4.41
C CYS A 63 15.97 12.57 -3.95
N LEU A 64 17.23 12.39 -3.53
CA LEU A 64 17.74 11.12 -3.02
C LEU A 64 17.04 10.76 -1.70
N HIS A 65 16.94 11.73 -0.80
CA HIS A 65 16.26 11.56 0.48
C HIS A 65 14.77 11.27 0.32
N CYS A 66 14.06 12.02 -0.54
CA CYS A 66 12.65 11.75 -0.87
C CYS A 66 12.43 10.32 -1.36
N LYS A 67 13.33 9.83 -2.24
CA LYS A 67 13.23 8.51 -2.83
C LYS A 67 13.55 7.39 -1.84
N ASN A 68 14.52 7.59 -0.95
CA ASN A 68 14.83 6.63 0.11
C ASN A 68 13.65 6.47 1.08
N THR A 69 13.08 7.57 1.56
CA THR A 69 11.93 7.53 2.47
C THR A 69 10.71 6.87 1.80
N LEU A 70 10.47 7.16 0.52
CA LEU A 70 9.43 6.48 -0.26
C LEU A 70 9.66 4.96 -0.32
N TYR A 71 10.87 4.49 -0.61
CA TYR A 71 11.13 3.04 -0.71
C TYR A 71 11.05 2.32 0.64
N GLU A 72 11.50 2.94 1.73
CA GLU A 72 11.33 2.39 3.08
C GLU A 72 9.84 2.25 3.42
N THR A 73 9.06 3.27 3.09
CA THR A 73 7.60 3.28 3.27
C THR A 73 6.93 2.17 2.47
N LEU A 74 7.30 2.01 1.19
CA LEU A 74 6.76 0.95 0.34
C LEU A 74 7.14 -0.45 0.83
N ARG A 75 8.34 -0.65 1.40
CA ARG A 75 8.72 -1.92 2.04
C ARG A 75 7.81 -2.22 3.23
N ALA A 76 7.58 -1.24 4.11
CA ALA A 76 6.71 -1.43 5.27
C ALA A 76 5.27 -1.79 4.87
N VAL A 77 4.74 -1.15 3.81
CA VAL A 77 3.44 -1.50 3.21
C VAL A 77 3.45 -2.92 2.67
N ALA A 78 4.48 -3.31 1.92
CA ALA A 78 4.57 -4.65 1.35
C ALA A 78 4.59 -5.72 2.45
N ASP A 79 5.39 -5.52 3.51
CA ASP A 79 5.46 -6.44 4.65
C ASP A 79 4.12 -6.55 5.37
N ALA A 80 3.41 -5.43 5.57
CA ALA A 80 2.07 -5.42 6.16
C ALA A 80 1.03 -6.10 5.26
N GLY A 81 1.10 -5.91 3.95
CA GLY A 81 0.23 -6.58 2.97
C GLY A 81 0.43 -8.09 2.95
N VAL A 82 1.69 -8.56 2.99
CA VAL A 82 2.01 -9.99 3.09
C VAL A 82 1.46 -10.59 4.39
N ARG A 83 1.66 -9.93 5.52
CA ARG A 83 1.08 -10.38 6.81
C ARG A 83 -0.45 -10.46 6.75
N ALA A 84 -1.13 -9.45 6.23
CA ALA A 84 -2.59 -9.42 6.11
C ALA A 84 -3.13 -10.54 5.20
N ALA A 85 -2.44 -10.81 4.09
CA ALA A 85 -2.77 -11.89 3.17
C ALA A 85 -2.57 -13.27 3.83
N SER A 86 -1.47 -13.46 4.57
CA SER A 86 -1.22 -14.71 5.32
C SER A 86 -2.27 -14.98 6.40
N SER A 87 -2.71 -13.94 7.13
CA SER A 87 -3.77 -14.08 8.14
C SER A 87 -5.14 -14.43 7.54
N SER A 88 -5.45 -13.88 6.37
CA SER A 88 -6.72 -14.15 5.68
C SER A 88 -6.79 -15.57 5.08
N ALA A 89 -5.65 -16.16 4.76
CA ALA A 89 -5.56 -17.55 4.29
C ALA A 89 -5.90 -18.58 5.38
N SER A 90 -5.66 -18.25 6.66
CA SER A 90 -5.95 -19.12 7.80
C SER A 90 -7.42 -19.10 8.26
N SER A 91 -8.21 -18.12 7.81
CA SER A 91 -9.63 -18.00 8.17
C SER A 91 -10.57 -18.86 7.30
N SER A 92 -10.02 -19.57 6.31
CA SER A 92 -10.74 -20.53 5.45
C SER A 92 -10.54 -21.95 5.98
N SER A 93 -10.92 -22.22 7.22
CA SER A 93 -10.96 -23.56 7.79
C SER A 93 -12.11 -23.66 8.77
N ALA A 94 -13.08 -24.51 8.42
CA ALA A 94 -14.21 -24.97 9.23
C ALA A 94 -15.37 -23.98 9.45
N GLN A 95 -16.36 -24.04 8.55
CA GLN A 95 -17.75 -24.16 8.97
C GLN A 95 -18.50 -25.04 7.96
N GLY A 96 -18.13 -26.32 7.91
CA GLY A 96 -19.05 -27.38 7.50
C GLY A 96 -19.56 -28.02 8.79
N SER A 97 -20.81 -27.75 9.16
CA SER A 97 -21.52 -28.51 10.17
C SER A 97 -22.74 -29.15 9.51
N ASP A 98 -22.71 -30.48 9.51
CA ASP A 98 -23.77 -31.41 9.11
C ASP A 98 -25.16 -31.04 9.65
N GLY A 99 -26.18 -31.38 8.85
CA GLY A 99 -27.60 -31.38 9.22
C GLY A 99 -28.50 -31.51 8.01
#